data_AF-A0A7X6HNY9-F1
#
_entry.id   AF-A0A7X6HNY9-F1
#
_cell.length_a   1.000
_cell.length_b   1.000
_cell.length_c   1.000
_cell.angle_alpha   90.00
_cell.angle_beta   90.00
_cell.angle_gamma   90.00
#
_symmetry.space_group_name_H-M   'P 1'
#
loop_
_entity.id
_entity.type
_entity.pdbx_description
1 polymer ?
#
loop_
_entity_poly.entity_id
_entity_poly.type
_entity_poly.pdbx_seq_one_letter_code
_entity_poly.pdbx_strand_id
1 'polypeptide(L)'
;MPVKFPVRSILRPLLVFLFVMSCYQALVSGGVLPAADGASLNQTNIVKAQRYVYLNNSDLKMVMVGSSLAANINAKDIGEGVQSIALAGGATQTGLEIIKRSPVEPPIILAEINYTISRKIDSELLDSLYHPVFYWVRRYLPIMREEYRPVSVFIYYLKNRGKQDKNISKEELDKREARFLTPELSKRGIQMAFDAESQPLSEKETETIKKEAALIKSQIADIKKNSKARLVLFDIPMESRVDDTLRRKQIRALSKQLFPPESFEWLPPPPPREWRTNDGIHLIRSDSIDFAKFLGGNLLGK
;
A
#
# COMPACT_ATOMS: atom_id res chain seq x y z
N MET A 1 -10.00 15.43 -55.29
CA MET A 1 -8.86 16.32 -55.00
C MET A 1 -8.01 15.69 -53.90
N PRO A 2 -6.71 15.41 -54.10
CA PRO A 2 -5.85 14.90 -53.04
C PRO A 2 -5.51 16.02 -52.07
N VAL A 3 -5.86 15.83 -50.79
CA VAL A 3 -5.49 16.73 -49.70
C VAL A 3 -3.97 16.65 -49.52
N LYS A 4 -3.24 17.67 -49.96
CA LYS A 4 -1.80 17.80 -49.66
C LYS A 4 -1.65 18.18 -48.18
N PHE A 5 -1.51 17.18 -47.31
CA PHE A 5 -1.12 17.44 -45.92
C PHE A 5 0.29 18.08 -45.89
N PRO A 6 0.46 19.26 -45.28
CA PRO A 6 1.77 19.90 -45.21
C PRO A 6 2.64 19.17 -44.19
N VAL A 7 3.40 18.19 -44.66
CA VAL A 7 4.34 17.36 -43.87
C VAL A 7 5.25 18.22 -42.96
N ARG A 8 5.65 19.42 -43.43
CA ARG A 8 6.46 20.37 -42.65
C ARG A 8 5.76 20.90 -41.38
N SER A 9 4.43 21.01 -41.37
CA SER A 9 3.67 21.52 -40.23
C SER A 9 3.54 20.49 -39.11
N ILE A 10 3.66 19.20 -39.42
CA ILE A 10 3.62 18.09 -38.44
C ILE A 10 5.01 17.79 -37.89
N LEU A 11 6.04 17.86 -38.74
CA LEU A 11 7.40 17.51 -38.35
C LEU A 11 7.97 18.42 -37.25
N ARG A 12 7.68 19.73 -37.30
CA ARG A 12 8.19 20.68 -36.30
C ARG A 12 7.65 20.41 -34.88
N PRO A 13 6.33 20.32 -34.64
CA PRO A 13 5.80 19.93 -33.33
C PRO A 13 6.31 18.57 -32.84
N LEU A 14 6.45 17.59 -33.74
CA LEU A 14 6.96 16.26 -33.38
C LEU A 14 8.42 16.33 -32.89
N LEU A 15 9.28 17.07 -33.59
CA LEU A 15 10.68 17.24 -33.16
C LEU A 15 10.78 17.99 -31.82
N VAL A 16 9.96 19.02 -31.62
CA VAL A 16 9.90 19.74 -30.34
C VAL A 16 9.43 18.81 -29.22
N PHE A 17 8.39 18.02 -29.47
CA PHE A 17 7.89 17.03 -28.51
C PHE A 17 8.98 16.01 -28.14
N LEU A 18 9.66 15.42 -29.13
CA LEU A 18 10.74 14.47 -28.90
C LEU A 18 11.91 15.10 -28.13
N PHE A 19 12.26 16.34 -28.45
CA PHE A 19 13.30 17.08 -27.72
C PHE A 19 12.90 17.28 -26.26
N VAL A 20 11.69 17.80 -25.99
CA VAL A 20 11.19 18.02 -24.62
C VAL A 20 11.12 16.71 -23.84
N MET A 21 10.60 15.65 -24.44
CA MET A 21 10.53 14.32 -23.81
C MET A 21 11.91 13.74 -23.51
N SER A 22 12.88 13.93 -24.41
CA SER A 22 14.26 13.48 -24.21
C SER A 22 14.93 14.24 -23.07
N CYS A 23 14.77 15.57 -23.04
CA CYS A 23 15.26 16.40 -21.93
C CYS A 23 14.64 15.99 -20.60
N TYR A 24 13.32 15.78 -20.54
CA TYR A 24 12.65 15.35 -19.32
C TYR A 24 13.10 13.96 -18.87
N GLN A 25 13.21 13.00 -19.79
CA GLN A 25 13.72 11.66 -19.51
C GLN A 25 15.17 11.71 -18.99
N ALA A 26 16.02 12.59 -19.52
CA ALA A 26 17.37 12.80 -19.02
C ALA A 26 17.37 13.37 -17.59
N LEU A 27 16.50 14.34 -17.30
CA LEU A 27 16.35 14.90 -15.95
C LEU A 27 15.83 13.87 -14.94
N VAL A 28 14.88 13.02 -15.33
CA VAL A 28 14.39 11.91 -14.50
C VAL A 28 15.50 10.88 -14.26
N SER A 29 16.16 10.42 -15.33
CA SER A 29 17.18 9.37 -15.24
C SER A 29 18.44 9.84 -14.51
N GLY A 30 18.77 11.13 -14.62
CA GLY A 30 19.85 11.76 -13.86
C GLY A 30 19.50 12.10 -12.42
N GLY A 31 18.29 11.78 -11.94
CA GLY A 31 17.86 12.03 -10.56
C GLY A 31 17.63 13.51 -10.21
N VAL A 32 17.54 14.38 -11.22
CA VAL A 32 17.28 15.83 -11.03
C VAL A 32 15.82 16.06 -10.65
N LEU A 33 14.91 15.30 -11.27
CA LEU A 33 13.48 15.38 -10.93
C LEU A 33 13.13 14.35 -9.86
N PRO A 34 12.51 14.77 -8.74
CA PRO A 34 12.12 13.85 -7.69
C PRO A 34 10.95 12.97 -8.14
N ALA A 35 10.96 11.72 -7.70
CA ALA A 35 9.77 10.88 -7.78
C ALA A 35 8.68 11.44 -6.86
N ALA A 36 7.48 11.65 -7.39
CA ALA A 36 6.34 12.17 -6.66
C ALA A 36 5.35 11.05 -6.32
N ASP A 37 4.58 11.26 -5.24
CA ASP A 37 3.40 10.45 -4.98
C ASP A 37 2.23 10.86 -5.89
N GLY A 38 1.17 10.05 -5.93
CA GLY A 38 -0.01 10.33 -6.72
C GLY A 38 -0.78 11.57 -6.23
N ALA A 39 -1.46 12.27 -7.13
CA ALA A 39 -2.36 13.36 -6.76
C ALA A 39 -3.69 12.83 -6.21
N SER A 40 -4.07 11.60 -6.55
CA SER A 40 -5.21 10.87 -6.00
C SER A 40 -4.79 9.61 -5.25
N LEU A 41 -5.74 9.03 -4.51
CA LEU A 41 -5.57 7.75 -3.82
C LEU A 41 -5.22 6.62 -4.80
N ASN A 42 -5.95 6.50 -5.91
CA ASN A 42 -5.70 5.49 -6.94
C ASN A 42 -4.31 5.66 -7.57
N GLN A 43 -3.91 6.91 -7.87
CA GLN A 43 -2.57 7.17 -8.39
C GLN A 43 -1.48 6.82 -7.37
N THR A 44 -1.71 7.08 -6.09
CA THR A 44 -0.77 6.72 -5.03
C THR A 44 -0.60 5.21 -4.93
N ASN A 45 -1.70 4.45 -5.06
CA ASN A 45 -1.65 2.98 -5.15
C ASN A 45 -0.85 2.50 -6.37
N ILE A 46 -1.09 3.09 -7.55
CA ILE A 46 -0.33 2.78 -8.78
C ILE A 46 1.16 3.07 -8.58
N VAL A 47 1.52 4.25 -8.04
CA VAL A 47 2.90 4.64 -7.76
C VAL A 47 3.57 3.66 -6.80
N LYS A 48 2.92 3.31 -5.68
CA LYS A 48 3.44 2.32 -4.71
C LYS A 48 3.72 0.97 -5.39
N ALA A 49 2.77 0.46 -6.17
CA ALA A 49 2.93 -0.81 -6.86
C ALA A 49 4.03 -0.75 -7.93
N GLN A 50 4.10 0.31 -8.73
CA GLN A 50 5.15 0.50 -9.74
C GLN A 50 6.55 0.58 -9.11
N ARG A 51 6.71 1.31 -8.00
CA ARG A 51 8.00 1.41 -7.30
C ARG A 51 8.54 0.05 -6.89
N TYR A 52 7.66 -0.87 -6.49
CA TYR A 52 8.05 -2.23 -6.16
C TYR A 52 8.35 -3.09 -7.39
N VAL A 53 7.46 -3.08 -8.40
CA VAL A 53 7.65 -3.87 -9.64
C VAL A 53 8.91 -3.48 -10.39
N TYR A 54 9.26 -2.20 -10.39
CA TYR A 54 10.47 -1.67 -11.04
C TYR A 54 11.64 -1.49 -10.07
N LEU A 55 11.57 -2.07 -8.88
CA LEU A 55 12.67 -2.05 -7.93
C LEU A 55 13.90 -2.75 -8.54
N ASN A 56 15.08 -2.30 -8.14
CA ASN A 56 16.37 -2.82 -8.61
C ASN A 56 17.34 -3.12 -7.45
N ASN A 57 16.81 -3.39 -6.25
CA ASN A 57 17.56 -3.21 -5.01
C ASN A 57 17.91 -4.53 -4.30
N SER A 58 19.18 -4.64 -3.86
CA SER A 58 19.74 -5.68 -2.99
C SER A 58 19.35 -5.54 -1.52
N ASP A 59 18.93 -4.36 -1.07
CA ASP A 59 18.79 -4.05 0.36
C ASP A 59 17.38 -4.29 0.91
N LEU A 60 16.49 -4.88 0.10
CA LEU A 60 15.13 -5.20 0.51
C LEU A 60 15.15 -6.32 1.56
N LYS A 61 14.63 -6.03 2.74
CA LYS A 61 14.51 -6.99 3.86
C LYS A 61 13.09 -7.49 4.03
N MET A 62 12.10 -6.63 3.77
CA MET A 62 10.70 -6.94 4.01
C MET A 62 9.78 -6.19 3.06
N VAL A 63 8.70 -6.85 2.63
CA VAL A 63 7.58 -6.23 1.93
C VAL A 63 6.29 -6.48 2.70
N MET A 64 5.54 -5.41 2.95
CA MET A 64 4.21 -5.48 3.57
C MET A 64 3.12 -5.33 2.51
N VAL A 65 2.16 -6.25 2.52
CA VAL A 65 0.98 -6.28 1.65
C VAL A 65 -0.29 -6.21 2.49
N GLY A 66 -1.30 -5.50 1.99
CA GLY A 66 -2.54 -5.32 2.72
C GLY A 66 -3.42 -4.21 2.18
N SER A 67 -4.31 -3.77 3.05
CA SER A 67 -5.38 -2.82 2.79
C SER A 67 -4.99 -1.39 3.16
N SER A 68 -5.98 -0.51 3.33
CA SER A 68 -5.77 0.85 3.87
C SER A 68 -5.18 0.84 5.28
N LEU A 69 -5.44 -0.21 6.07
CA LEU A 69 -4.87 -0.34 7.40
C LEU A 69 -3.35 -0.46 7.34
N ALA A 70 -2.82 -1.43 6.60
CA ALA A 70 -1.37 -1.55 6.42
C ALA A 70 -0.78 -0.38 5.62
N ALA A 71 -1.55 0.22 4.69
CA ALA A 71 -1.09 1.38 3.94
C ALA A 71 -0.89 2.63 4.82
N ASN A 72 -1.54 2.69 5.99
CA ASN A 72 -1.41 3.74 6.99
C ASN A 72 -0.16 3.58 7.89
N ILE A 73 0.48 2.41 7.87
CA ILE A 73 1.73 2.16 8.56
C ILE A 73 2.88 2.58 7.64
N ASN A 74 3.69 3.55 8.08
CA ASN A 74 4.83 4.00 7.32
C ASN A 74 5.99 3.00 7.45
N ALA A 75 6.38 2.39 6.33
CA ALA A 75 7.44 1.40 6.26
C ALA A 75 8.78 1.87 6.86
N LYS A 76 9.08 3.18 6.78
CA LYS A 76 10.31 3.75 7.35
C LYS A 76 10.37 3.64 8.89
N ASP A 77 9.23 3.61 9.56
CA ASP A 77 9.19 3.44 11.01
C ASP A 77 9.36 1.98 11.45
N ILE A 78 9.13 1.03 10.54
CA ILE A 78 9.37 -0.40 10.77
C ILE A 78 10.88 -0.66 10.73
N GLY A 79 11.55 -0.14 9.71
CA GLY A 79 13.00 -0.23 9.57
C GLY A 79 13.51 0.07 8.17
N GLU A 80 14.83 0.14 8.04
CA GLU A 80 15.50 0.23 6.75
C GLU A 80 15.32 -1.07 5.95
N GLY A 81 15.20 -0.93 4.62
CA GLY A 81 14.95 -2.07 3.74
C GLY A 81 13.51 -2.60 3.80
N VAL A 82 12.57 -1.89 4.43
CA VAL A 82 11.15 -2.24 4.44
C VAL A 82 10.43 -1.44 3.36
N GLN A 83 9.59 -2.11 2.57
CA GLN A 83 8.67 -1.48 1.64
C GLN A 83 7.22 -1.88 1.95
N SER A 84 6.29 -0.97 1.73
CA SER A 84 4.86 -1.25 1.80
C SER A 84 4.25 -1.09 0.41
N ILE A 85 3.68 -2.18 -0.09
CA ILE A 85 2.79 -2.17 -1.26
C ILE A 85 1.34 -2.39 -0.84
N ALA A 86 1.02 -2.20 0.45
CA ALA A 86 -0.34 -2.13 0.92
C ALA A 86 -1.06 -0.93 0.30
N LEU A 87 -2.27 -1.19 -0.18
CA LEU A 87 -3.03 -0.28 -1.04
C LEU A 87 -4.20 0.31 -0.27
N ALA A 88 -4.34 1.64 -0.31
CA ALA A 88 -5.49 2.29 0.29
C ALA A 88 -6.78 1.81 -0.41
N GLY A 89 -7.75 1.30 0.36
CA GLY A 89 -8.96 0.69 -0.21
C GLY A 89 -8.74 -0.67 -0.90
N GLY A 90 -7.51 -1.18 -0.98
CA GLY A 90 -7.17 -2.42 -1.67
C GLY A 90 -7.30 -3.67 -0.80
N ALA A 91 -6.85 -4.79 -1.37
CA ALA A 91 -6.92 -6.13 -0.82
C ALA A 91 -5.53 -6.77 -0.75
N THR A 92 -5.30 -7.63 0.24
CA THR A 92 -4.05 -8.38 0.43
C THR A 92 -3.69 -9.21 -0.81
N GLN A 93 -4.70 -9.77 -1.48
CA GLN A 93 -4.58 -10.55 -2.71
C GLN A 93 -3.88 -9.79 -3.82
N THR A 94 -4.14 -8.49 -3.95
CA THR A 94 -3.51 -7.64 -4.97
C THR A 94 -2.01 -7.53 -4.71
N GLY A 95 -1.62 -7.27 -3.46
CA GLY A 95 -0.21 -7.20 -3.08
C GLY A 95 0.52 -8.53 -3.25
N LEU A 96 -0.11 -9.65 -2.86
CA LEU A 96 0.46 -10.98 -3.07
C LEU A 96 0.62 -11.32 -4.56
N GLU A 97 -0.35 -10.94 -5.41
CA GLU A 97 -0.24 -11.14 -6.85
C GLU A 97 0.89 -10.30 -7.46
N ILE A 98 1.06 -9.06 -6.98
CA ILE A 98 2.17 -8.20 -7.38
C ILE A 98 3.50 -8.87 -7.02
N ILE A 99 3.66 -9.42 -5.81
CA ILE A 99 4.88 -10.13 -5.41
C ILE A 99 5.10 -11.36 -6.31
N LYS A 100 4.07 -12.18 -6.50
CA LYS A 100 4.15 -13.41 -7.31
C LYS A 100 4.62 -13.17 -8.74
N ARG A 101 4.24 -12.04 -9.34
CA ARG A 101 4.60 -11.66 -10.73
C ARG A 101 5.87 -10.82 -10.82
N SER A 102 6.40 -10.37 -9.69
CA SER A 102 7.60 -9.53 -9.64
C SER A 102 8.86 -10.41 -9.67
N PRO A 103 9.94 -9.98 -10.34
CA PRO A 103 11.24 -10.64 -10.22
C PRO A 103 11.94 -10.36 -8.88
N VAL A 104 11.35 -9.50 -8.03
CA VAL A 104 11.91 -9.12 -6.73
C VAL A 104 11.52 -10.17 -5.69
N GLU A 105 12.50 -10.80 -5.06
CA GLU A 105 12.30 -11.80 -4.01
C GLU A 105 12.59 -11.20 -2.62
N PRO A 106 11.58 -10.68 -1.91
CA PRO A 106 11.79 -10.17 -0.56
C PRO A 106 12.08 -11.31 0.43
N PRO A 107 13.06 -11.15 1.35
CA PRO A 107 13.31 -12.14 2.40
C PRO A 107 12.10 -12.39 3.31
N ILE A 108 11.33 -11.34 3.62
CA ILE A 108 10.13 -11.41 4.45
C ILE A 108 8.94 -10.79 3.71
N ILE A 109 7.82 -11.50 3.70
CA ILE A 109 6.53 -11.00 3.23
C ILE A 109 5.59 -10.93 4.42
N LEU A 110 5.13 -9.73 4.74
CA LEU A 110 4.18 -9.47 5.81
C LEU A 110 2.80 -9.25 5.20
N ALA A 111 1.87 -10.19 5.41
CA ALA A 111 0.56 -10.19 4.75
C ALA A 111 -0.59 -9.94 5.73
N GLU A 112 -1.36 -8.87 5.47
CA GLU A 112 -2.48 -8.46 6.30
C GLU A 112 -3.64 -9.44 6.18
N ILE A 113 -4.10 -10.00 7.31
CA ILE A 113 -5.26 -10.87 7.41
C ILE A 113 -6.14 -10.38 8.54
N ASN A 114 -7.23 -9.70 8.17
CA ASN A 114 -8.20 -9.12 9.09
C ASN A 114 -9.58 -8.99 8.42
N TYR A 115 -10.42 -8.09 8.92
CA TYR A 115 -11.76 -7.84 8.37
C TYR A 115 -11.83 -7.41 6.91
N THR A 116 -10.72 -6.93 6.33
CA THR A 116 -10.64 -6.55 4.92
C THR A 116 -10.43 -7.74 3.98
N ILE A 117 -10.28 -8.96 4.50
CA ILE A 117 -10.08 -10.19 3.72
C ILE A 117 -11.18 -10.43 2.68
N SER A 118 -12.40 -9.91 2.89
CA SER A 118 -13.51 -10.03 1.94
C SER A 118 -13.37 -9.13 0.70
N ARG A 119 -12.39 -8.23 0.66
CA ARG A 119 -12.12 -7.39 -0.51
C ARG A 119 -11.58 -8.24 -1.65
N LYS A 120 -11.91 -7.83 -2.88
CA LYS A 120 -11.48 -8.54 -4.10
C LYS A 120 -10.13 -8.01 -4.58
N ILE A 121 -9.43 -8.88 -5.28
CA ILE A 121 -8.24 -8.51 -6.05
C ILE A 121 -8.58 -7.41 -7.07
N ASP A 122 -7.66 -6.46 -7.23
CA ASP A 122 -7.78 -5.35 -8.18
C ASP A 122 -7.16 -5.75 -9.52
N SER A 123 -7.98 -6.32 -10.41
CA SER A 123 -7.52 -6.76 -11.73
C SER A 123 -7.11 -5.59 -12.62
N GLU A 124 -7.77 -4.45 -12.53
CA GLU A 124 -7.46 -3.27 -13.35
C GLU A 124 -6.06 -2.74 -13.05
N LEU A 125 -5.69 -2.68 -11.76
CA LEU A 125 -4.34 -2.32 -11.35
C LEU A 125 -3.32 -3.33 -11.87
N LEU A 126 -3.59 -4.64 -11.74
CA LEU A 126 -2.67 -5.68 -12.18
C LEU A 126 -2.47 -5.67 -13.70
N ASP A 127 -3.55 -5.52 -14.47
CA ASP A 127 -3.51 -5.46 -15.93
C ASP A 127 -2.76 -4.22 -16.39
N SER A 128 -2.93 -3.09 -15.70
CA SER A 128 -2.15 -1.86 -15.95
C SER A 128 -0.67 -2.03 -15.63
N LEU A 129 -0.32 -2.68 -14.51
CA LEU A 129 1.07 -2.90 -14.08
C LEU A 129 1.83 -3.83 -15.02
N TYR A 130 1.18 -4.91 -15.44
CA TYR A 130 1.79 -6.00 -16.21
C TYR A 130 1.36 -6.02 -17.69
N HIS A 131 0.85 -4.90 -18.21
CA HIS A 131 0.51 -4.77 -19.62
C HIS A 131 1.74 -5.11 -20.49
N PRO A 132 1.66 -6.02 -21.48
CA PRO A 132 2.82 -6.57 -22.19
C PRO A 132 3.78 -5.52 -22.78
N VAL A 133 3.23 -4.46 -23.37
CA VAL A 133 4.03 -3.35 -23.92
C VAL A 133 4.49 -2.38 -22.83
N PHE A 134 3.56 -1.82 -22.06
CA PHE A 134 3.87 -0.76 -21.10
C PHE A 134 4.74 -1.22 -19.93
N TYR A 135 4.72 -2.50 -19.56
CA TYR A 135 5.65 -3.05 -18.57
C TYR A 135 7.11 -2.78 -18.97
N TRP A 136 7.50 -3.17 -20.18
CA TRP A 136 8.86 -2.98 -20.69
C TRP A 136 9.17 -1.51 -20.92
N VAL A 137 8.23 -0.76 -21.49
CA VAL A 137 8.40 0.68 -21.69
C VAL A 137 8.70 1.39 -20.36
N ARG A 138 7.95 1.10 -19.30
CA ARG A 138 8.18 1.71 -17.96
C ARG A 138 9.44 1.19 -17.28
N ARG A 139 9.87 -0.05 -17.57
CA ARG A 139 11.14 -0.59 -17.08
C ARG A 139 12.32 0.24 -17.59
N TYR A 140 12.35 0.54 -18.89
CA TYR A 140 13.48 1.23 -19.55
C TYR A 140 13.33 2.76 -19.67
N LEU A 141 12.11 3.29 -19.65
CA LEU A 141 11.81 4.72 -19.72
C LEU A 141 11.08 5.16 -18.45
N PRO A 142 11.79 5.55 -17.38
CA PRO A 142 11.16 5.96 -16.13
C PRO A 142 10.17 7.12 -16.28
N ILE A 143 10.33 8.03 -17.26
CA ILE A 143 9.34 9.07 -17.60
C ILE A 143 7.91 8.53 -17.77
N MET A 144 7.75 7.26 -18.15
CA MET A 144 6.46 6.61 -18.38
C MET A 144 5.83 6.03 -17.09
N ARG A 145 6.54 6.10 -15.94
CA ARG A 145 6.02 5.70 -14.64
C ARG A 145 5.18 6.83 -14.05
N GLU A 146 4.15 6.46 -13.29
CA GLU A 146 3.16 7.38 -12.73
C GLU A 146 3.80 8.40 -11.76
N GLU A 147 4.88 8.01 -11.09
CA GLU A 147 5.62 8.85 -10.13
C GLU A 147 6.34 10.04 -10.77
N TYR A 148 6.57 9.99 -12.09
CA TYR A 148 7.23 11.04 -12.85
C TYR A 148 6.26 11.85 -13.72
N ARG A 149 4.94 11.74 -13.49
CA ARG A 149 3.98 12.60 -14.18
C ARG A 149 4.28 14.07 -13.88
N PRO A 150 4.39 14.95 -14.89
CA PRO A 150 4.78 16.34 -14.68
C PRO A 150 3.93 17.09 -13.65
N VAL A 151 2.62 16.85 -13.64
CA VAL A 151 1.70 17.45 -12.66
C VAL A 151 2.04 17.03 -11.22
N SER A 152 2.33 15.75 -10.99
CA SER A 152 2.68 15.22 -9.67
C SER A 152 4.02 15.79 -9.20
N VAL A 153 5.02 15.85 -10.07
CA VAL A 153 6.34 16.43 -9.79
C VAL A 153 6.24 17.92 -9.46
N PHE A 154 5.43 18.66 -10.22
CA PHE A 154 5.19 20.08 -9.97
C PHE A 154 4.51 20.32 -8.61
N ILE A 155 3.46 19.56 -8.29
CA ILE A 155 2.77 19.62 -6.99
C ILE A 155 3.74 19.26 -5.85
N TYR A 156 4.57 18.24 -6.03
CA TYR A 156 5.58 17.85 -5.06
C TYR A 156 6.57 18.99 -4.78
N TYR A 157 7.10 19.62 -5.84
CA TYR A 157 8.01 20.75 -5.70
C TYR A 157 7.37 21.91 -4.94
N LEU A 158 6.12 22.28 -5.26
CA LEU A 158 5.39 23.33 -4.54
C LEU A 158 5.18 22.98 -3.05
N LYS A 159 4.84 21.73 -2.74
CA LYS A 159 4.60 21.28 -1.35
C LYS A 159 5.87 21.19 -0.51
N ASN A 160 7.02 20.93 -1.13
CA ASN A 160 8.28 20.77 -0.43
C ASN A 160 9.11 22.05 -0.36
N ARG A 161 8.74 23.08 -1.13
CA ARG A 161 9.34 24.41 -1.06
C ARG A 161 8.96 25.08 0.27
N GLY A 162 9.79 24.89 1.30
CA GLY A 162 9.62 25.46 2.64
C GLY A 162 9.44 24.47 3.79
N LYS A 163 9.50 23.15 3.53
CA LYS A 163 9.54 22.14 4.60
C LYS A 163 10.98 21.96 5.09
N GLN A 164 11.30 22.56 6.24
CA GLN A 164 12.46 22.17 7.03
C GLN A 164 12.13 20.84 7.74
N ASP A 165 13.01 19.85 7.61
CA ASP A 165 12.99 18.63 8.43
C ASP A 165 13.26 19.03 9.89
N LYS A 166 12.18 19.30 10.61
CA LYS A 166 12.21 19.47 12.06
C LYS A 166 11.93 18.11 12.69
N ASN A 167 12.63 17.80 13.78
CA ASN A 167 12.25 16.71 14.68
C ASN A 167 10.89 17.06 15.30
N ILE A 168 9.81 16.59 14.67
CA ILE A 168 8.43 16.82 15.10
C ILE A 168 8.09 15.77 16.15
N SER A 169 7.52 16.18 17.29
CA SER A 169 7.10 15.23 18.33
C SER A 169 5.93 14.37 17.85
N LYS A 170 5.67 13.22 18.49
CA LYS A 170 4.51 12.39 18.18
C LYS A 170 3.19 13.16 18.35
N GLU A 171 3.08 13.96 19.39
CA GLU A 171 1.89 14.77 19.67
C GLU A 171 1.69 15.84 18.61
N GLU A 172 2.77 16.43 18.08
CA GLU A 172 2.68 17.35 16.96
C GLU A 172 2.26 16.64 15.67
N LEU A 173 2.73 15.41 15.42
CA LEU A 173 2.28 14.62 14.28
C LEU A 173 0.78 14.33 14.35
N ASP A 174 0.30 13.88 15.51
CA ASP A 174 -1.13 13.61 15.74
C ASP A 174 -1.96 14.89 15.55
N LYS A 175 -1.53 16.01 16.13
CA LYS A 175 -2.19 17.31 15.92
C LYS A 175 -2.25 17.67 14.44
N ARG A 176 -1.17 17.44 13.68
CA ARG A 176 -1.11 17.77 12.26
C ARG A 176 -2.06 16.92 11.42
N GLU A 177 -2.22 15.66 11.75
CA GLU A 177 -3.15 14.73 11.12
C GLU A 177 -4.60 15.08 11.49
N ALA A 178 -4.84 15.37 12.78
CA ALA A 178 -6.13 15.79 13.30
C ALA A 178 -6.52 17.22 12.92
N ARG A 179 -5.66 18.04 12.28
CA ARG A 179 -5.98 19.42 11.88
C ARG A 179 -7.24 19.55 11.02
N PHE A 180 -7.64 18.48 10.35
CA PHE A 180 -8.83 18.44 9.50
C PHE A 180 -10.02 17.68 10.12
N LEU A 181 -9.87 17.16 11.34
CA LEU A 181 -10.88 16.36 12.04
C LEU A 181 -11.17 16.98 13.40
N THR A 182 -12.39 17.50 13.58
CA THR A 182 -12.82 17.94 14.91
C THR A 182 -13.05 16.72 15.82
N PRO A 183 -12.93 16.86 17.15
CA PRO A 183 -13.24 15.78 18.08
C PRO A 183 -14.63 15.17 17.88
N GLU A 184 -15.61 15.97 17.47
CA GLU A 184 -16.99 15.53 17.18
C GLU A 184 -17.04 14.65 15.93
N LEU A 185 -16.33 15.02 14.86
CA LEU A 185 -16.24 14.20 13.65
C LEU A 185 -15.55 12.87 13.93
N SER A 186 -14.49 12.89 14.76
CA SER A 186 -13.80 11.67 15.16
C SER A 186 -14.72 10.74 15.97
N LYS A 187 -15.40 11.27 16.99
CA LYS A 187 -16.39 10.50 17.77
C LYS A 187 -17.49 9.91 16.90
N ARG A 188 -17.98 10.68 15.92
CA ARG A 188 -19.00 10.21 14.97
C ARG A 188 -18.45 9.10 14.07
N GLY A 189 -17.22 9.23 13.57
CA GLY A 189 -16.55 8.19 12.79
C GLY A 189 -16.44 6.87 13.56
N ILE A 190 -15.95 6.94 14.80
CA ILE A 190 -15.84 5.79 15.70
C ILE A 190 -17.23 5.15 15.95
N GLN A 191 -18.26 5.97 16.22
CA GLN A 191 -19.61 5.45 16.44
C GLN A 191 -20.17 4.76 15.19
N MET A 192 -19.98 5.35 14.01
CA MET A 192 -20.40 4.73 12.75
C MET A 192 -19.68 3.39 12.50
N ALA A 193 -18.38 3.31 12.80
CA ALA A 193 -17.64 2.05 12.72
C ALA A 193 -18.18 1.02 13.72
N PHE A 194 -18.43 1.43 14.96
CA PHE A 194 -19.01 0.57 15.99
C PHE A 194 -20.38 0.01 15.57
N ASP A 195 -21.28 0.86 15.08
CA ASP A 195 -22.64 0.45 14.69
C ASP A 195 -22.61 -0.54 13.51
N ALA A 196 -21.75 -0.26 12.51
CA ALA A 196 -21.55 -1.13 11.36
C ALA A 196 -20.96 -2.50 11.75
N GLU A 197 -20.01 -2.51 12.68
CA GLU A 197 -19.30 -3.72 13.11
C GLU A 197 -20.01 -4.48 14.24
N SER A 198 -21.07 -3.92 14.82
CA SER A 198 -21.88 -4.61 15.83
C SER A 198 -22.84 -5.63 15.24
N GLN A 199 -23.13 -5.54 13.94
CA GLN A 199 -24.00 -6.50 13.24
C GLN A 199 -23.28 -7.84 13.04
N PRO A 200 -23.95 -8.99 13.22
CA PRO A 200 -23.32 -10.29 13.02
C PRO A 200 -22.80 -10.45 11.58
N LEU A 201 -21.75 -11.26 11.44
CA LEU A 201 -21.22 -11.66 10.14
C LEU A 201 -22.28 -12.47 9.38
N SER A 202 -22.65 -12.01 8.19
CA SER A 202 -23.64 -12.70 7.36
C SER A 202 -23.07 -13.97 6.69
N GLU A 203 -23.94 -14.88 6.27
CA GLU A 203 -23.55 -16.09 5.52
C GLU A 203 -22.85 -15.74 4.20
N LYS A 204 -23.41 -14.81 3.42
CA LYS A 204 -22.82 -14.34 2.17
C LYS A 204 -21.42 -13.75 2.36
N GLU A 205 -21.21 -13.00 3.43
CA GLU A 205 -19.88 -12.48 3.75
C GLU A 205 -18.94 -13.60 4.19
N THR A 206 -19.42 -14.56 4.97
CA THR A 206 -18.64 -15.76 5.35
C THR A 206 -18.18 -16.54 4.12
N GLU A 207 -19.06 -16.75 3.14
CA GLU A 207 -18.72 -17.38 1.85
C GLU A 207 -17.69 -16.58 1.07
N THR A 208 -17.84 -15.25 1.03
CA THR A 208 -16.88 -14.35 0.38
C THR A 208 -15.51 -14.45 1.05
N ILE A 209 -15.46 -14.41 2.39
CA ILE A 209 -14.21 -14.56 3.15
C ILE A 209 -13.56 -15.91 2.87
N LYS A 210 -14.31 -17.01 2.84
CA LYS A 210 -13.80 -18.34 2.50
C LYS A 210 -13.20 -18.39 1.10
N LYS A 211 -13.90 -17.81 0.11
CA LYS A 211 -13.44 -17.74 -1.28
C LYS A 211 -12.15 -16.94 -1.40
N GLU A 212 -12.11 -15.75 -0.82
CA GLU A 212 -10.93 -14.87 -0.87
C GLU A 212 -9.75 -15.47 -0.09
N ALA A 213 -10.01 -16.13 1.04
CA ALA A 213 -8.99 -16.87 1.78
C ALA A 213 -8.39 -18.02 0.95
N ALA A 214 -9.19 -18.72 0.14
CA ALA A 214 -8.68 -19.76 -0.76
C ALA A 214 -7.74 -19.18 -1.82
N LEU A 215 -8.07 -18.00 -2.37
CA LEU A 215 -7.18 -17.28 -3.29
C LEU A 215 -5.85 -16.89 -2.60
N ILE A 216 -5.92 -16.30 -1.40
CA ILE A 216 -4.73 -15.95 -0.61
C ILE A 216 -3.86 -17.19 -0.36
N LYS A 217 -4.44 -18.32 0.05
CA LYS A 217 -3.70 -19.57 0.27
C LYS A 217 -2.99 -20.05 -0.99
N SER A 218 -3.67 -19.98 -2.14
CA SER A 218 -3.08 -20.35 -3.43
C SER A 218 -1.88 -19.45 -3.76
N GLN A 219 -2.01 -18.14 -3.58
CA GLN A 219 -0.92 -17.19 -3.81
C GLN A 219 0.25 -17.41 -2.84
N ILE A 220 -0.01 -17.68 -1.56
CA ILE A 220 1.01 -18.04 -0.58
C ILE A 220 1.75 -19.31 -1.00
N ALA A 221 1.02 -20.34 -1.46
CA ALA A 221 1.61 -21.59 -1.92
C ALA A 221 2.50 -21.38 -3.15
N ASP A 222 2.04 -20.60 -4.13
CA ASP A 222 2.83 -20.24 -5.31
C ASP A 222 4.11 -19.49 -4.94
N ILE A 223 4.03 -18.50 -4.05
CA ILE A 223 5.18 -17.73 -3.57
C ILE A 223 6.18 -18.64 -2.85
N LYS A 224 5.70 -19.51 -1.94
CA LYS A 224 6.54 -20.47 -1.21
C LYS A 224 7.21 -21.49 -2.13
N LYS A 225 6.55 -21.88 -3.23
CA LYS A 225 7.10 -22.79 -4.23
C LYS A 225 8.22 -22.16 -5.05
N ASN A 226 8.09 -20.87 -5.34
CA ASN A 226 8.97 -20.15 -6.28
C ASN A 226 10.02 -19.26 -5.60
N SER A 227 9.98 -19.10 -4.28
CA SER A 227 10.90 -18.23 -3.54
C SER A 227 11.24 -18.81 -2.16
N LYS A 228 12.31 -18.28 -1.54
CA LYS A 228 12.68 -18.60 -0.15
C LYS A 228 12.09 -17.62 0.87
N ALA A 229 11.12 -16.81 0.47
CA ALA A 229 10.55 -15.78 1.32
C ALA A 229 9.86 -16.38 2.55
N ARG A 230 10.17 -15.83 3.73
CA ARG A 230 9.41 -16.10 4.96
C ARG A 230 8.12 -15.30 4.91
N LEU A 231 6.98 -15.98 4.88
CA LEU A 231 5.67 -15.34 4.83
C LEU A 231 5.02 -15.34 6.21
N VAL A 232 4.74 -14.16 6.73
CA VAL A 232 4.16 -13.93 8.06
C VAL A 232 2.81 -13.23 7.92
N LEU A 233 1.77 -13.77 8.54
CA LEU A 233 0.45 -13.17 8.58
C LEU A 233 0.33 -12.23 9.78
N PHE A 234 -0.37 -11.11 9.63
CA PHE A 234 -0.59 -10.18 10.74
C PHE A 234 -1.97 -9.52 10.69
N ASP A 235 -2.43 -9.09 11.85
CA ASP A 235 -3.60 -8.23 12.04
C ASP A 235 -3.13 -6.91 12.65
N ILE A 236 -3.86 -5.83 12.40
CA ILE A 236 -3.53 -4.48 12.86
C ILE A 236 -4.50 -4.14 14.00
N PRO A 237 -3.99 -3.72 15.17
CA PRO A 237 -4.85 -3.34 16.27
C PRO A 237 -5.68 -2.12 15.89
N MET A 238 -6.85 -1.99 16.52
CA MET A 238 -7.76 -0.88 16.31
C MET A 238 -8.37 -0.44 17.65
N GLU A 239 -9.22 0.57 17.58
CA GLU A 239 -9.99 1.08 18.71
C GLU A 239 -10.70 -0.07 19.44
N SER A 240 -10.48 -0.22 20.75
CA SER A 240 -10.97 -1.36 21.53
C SER A 240 -12.48 -1.56 21.39
N ARG A 241 -13.25 -0.46 21.42
CA ARG A 241 -14.70 -0.47 21.24
C ARG A 241 -15.13 -1.12 19.92
N VAL A 242 -14.38 -0.88 18.84
CA VAL A 242 -14.67 -1.46 17.52
C VAL A 242 -14.09 -2.86 17.42
N ASP A 243 -12.90 -3.10 17.96
CA ASP A 243 -12.25 -4.41 17.93
C ASP A 243 -13.04 -5.49 18.67
N ASP A 244 -13.75 -5.08 19.72
CA ASP A 244 -14.53 -5.97 20.58
C ASP A 244 -15.93 -6.28 20.07
N THR A 245 -16.34 -5.73 18.92
CA THR A 245 -17.67 -6.00 18.38
C THR A 245 -17.84 -7.45 17.93
N LEU A 246 -19.11 -7.89 17.84
CA LEU A 246 -19.47 -9.25 17.46
C LEU A 246 -18.86 -9.66 16.11
N ARG A 247 -19.01 -8.80 15.09
CA ARG A 247 -18.51 -9.09 13.74
C ARG A 247 -17.01 -9.27 13.69
N ARG A 248 -16.27 -8.43 14.42
CA ARG A 248 -14.79 -8.50 14.48
C ARG A 248 -14.31 -9.77 15.13
N LYS A 249 -14.94 -10.15 16.24
CA LYS A 249 -14.67 -11.44 16.90
C LYS A 249 -14.96 -12.62 15.97
N GLN A 250 -16.08 -12.61 15.25
CA GLN A 250 -16.43 -13.66 14.29
C GLN A 250 -15.45 -13.74 13.12
N ILE A 251 -15.08 -12.61 12.53
CA ILE A 251 -14.09 -12.53 11.43
C ILE A 251 -12.72 -13.01 11.91
N ARG A 252 -12.27 -12.60 13.10
CA ARG A 252 -10.99 -13.03 13.66
C ARG A 252 -10.97 -14.53 13.90
N ALA A 253 -12.04 -15.08 14.48
CA ALA A 253 -12.19 -16.52 14.68
C ALA A 253 -12.17 -17.28 13.34
N LEU A 254 -12.95 -16.82 12.35
CA LEU A 254 -12.97 -17.40 11.01
C LEU A 254 -11.60 -17.30 10.34
N SER A 255 -10.89 -16.19 10.49
CA SER A 255 -9.54 -16.01 9.94
C SER A 255 -8.54 -16.97 10.55
N LYS A 256 -8.59 -17.22 11.87
CA LYS A 256 -7.75 -18.23 12.52
C LYS A 256 -8.12 -19.66 12.12
N GLN A 257 -9.40 -19.95 11.88
CA GLN A 257 -9.81 -21.24 11.32
C GLN A 257 -9.31 -21.43 9.89
N LEU A 258 -9.37 -20.37 9.06
CA LEU A 258 -8.93 -20.43 7.68
C LEU A 258 -7.40 -20.47 7.58
N PHE A 259 -6.69 -19.76 8.43
CA PHE A 259 -5.23 -19.72 8.49
C PHE A 259 -4.74 -20.19 9.87
N PRO A 260 -4.81 -21.51 10.15
CA PRO A 260 -4.43 -22.06 11.44
C PRO A 260 -2.96 -21.77 11.77
N PRO A 261 -2.62 -21.32 13.00
CA PRO A 261 -1.24 -21.05 13.42
C PRO A 261 -0.27 -22.22 13.28
N GLU A 262 -0.78 -23.45 13.23
CA GLU A 262 -0.01 -24.67 13.02
C GLU A 262 0.51 -24.79 11.58
N SER A 263 -0.18 -24.17 10.62
CA SER A 263 0.15 -24.23 9.18
C SER A 263 0.63 -22.89 8.61
N PHE A 264 0.32 -21.79 9.29
CA PHE A 264 0.67 -20.44 8.87
C PHE A 264 1.39 -19.71 10.00
N GLU A 265 2.51 -19.10 9.66
CA GLU A 265 3.22 -18.25 10.60
C GLU A 265 2.44 -16.96 10.82
N TRP A 266 2.12 -16.66 12.08
CA TRP A 266 1.47 -15.42 12.47
C TRP A 266 2.41 -14.57 13.31
N LEU A 267 2.35 -13.26 13.11
CA LEU A 267 2.91 -12.31 14.03
C LEU A 267 2.24 -12.46 15.41
N PRO A 268 2.99 -12.42 16.52
CA PRO A 268 2.40 -12.40 17.85
C PRO A 268 1.48 -11.19 18.02
N PRO A 269 0.50 -11.27 18.95
CA PRO A 269 -0.34 -10.11 19.26
C PRO A 269 0.54 -8.96 19.81
N PRO A 270 0.24 -7.70 19.45
CA PRO A 270 0.94 -6.57 20.03
C PRO A 270 0.63 -6.43 21.54
N PRO A 271 1.46 -5.71 22.31
CA PRO A 271 1.22 -5.50 23.73
C PRO A 271 -0.19 -4.93 23.99
N PRO A 272 -0.92 -5.46 25.00
CA PRO A 272 -2.27 -5.01 25.29
C PRO A 272 -2.25 -3.56 25.79
N ARG A 273 -2.88 -2.68 25.03
CA ARG A 273 -3.10 -1.26 25.37
C ARG A 273 -4.27 -0.71 24.57
N GLU A 274 -4.68 0.50 24.91
CA GLU A 274 -5.62 1.26 24.10
C GLU A 274 -4.93 1.75 22.82
N TRP A 275 -5.40 1.28 21.66
CA TRP A 275 -4.94 1.69 20.34
C TRP A 275 -5.90 2.72 19.77
N ARG A 276 -5.39 3.93 19.53
CA ARG A 276 -6.23 5.08 19.18
C ARG A 276 -6.41 5.20 17.68
N THR A 277 -7.63 5.57 17.29
CA THR A 277 -7.99 5.84 15.90
C THR A 277 -8.73 7.17 15.77
N ASN A 278 -8.75 7.73 14.57
CA ASN A 278 -9.57 8.92 14.30
C ASN A 278 -10.99 8.56 13.86
N ASP A 279 -11.21 7.36 13.32
CA ASP A 279 -12.45 6.93 12.68
C ASP A 279 -12.93 5.54 13.12
N GLY A 280 -12.35 4.97 14.17
CA GLY A 280 -12.62 3.63 14.68
C GLY A 280 -11.80 2.53 14.00
N ILE A 281 -11.05 2.85 12.93
CA ILE A 281 -10.45 1.88 12.03
C ILE A 281 -8.95 2.14 11.82
N HIS A 282 -8.57 3.35 11.40
CA HIS A 282 -7.20 3.70 11.07
C HIS A 282 -6.48 4.27 12.30
N LEU A 283 -5.37 3.62 12.68
CA LEU A 283 -4.50 4.10 13.75
C LEU A 283 -4.08 5.55 13.51
N ILE A 284 -4.11 6.37 14.55
CA ILE A 284 -3.47 7.69 14.49
C ILE A 284 -1.96 7.55 14.33
N ARG A 285 -1.30 8.61 13.87
CA ARG A 285 0.12 8.57 13.53
C ARG A 285 1.03 8.08 14.67
N SER A 286 0.85 8.53 15.91
CA SER A 286 1.68 8.09 17.04
C SER A 286 1.54 6.59 17.32
N ASP A 287 0.31 6.09 17.32
CA ASP A 287 0.00 4.68 17.50
C ASP A 287 0.48 3.83 16.32
N SER A 288 0.42 4.34 15.08
CA SER A 288 0.97 3.64 13.92
C SER A 288 2.50 3.53 13.96
N ILE A 289 3.21 4.52 14.53
CA ILE A 289 4.66 4.41 14.80
C ILE A 289 4.94 3.30 15.80
N ASP A 290 4.18 3.22 16.89
CA ASP A 290 4.42 2.21 17.92
C ASP A 290 4.12 0.79 17.41
N PHE A 291 3.07 0.64 16.60
CA PHE A 291 2.84 -0.61 15.90
C PHE A 291 3.93 -0.93 14.89
N ALA A 292 4.42 0.05 14.12
CA ALA A 292 5.54 -0.15 13.19
C ALA A 292 6.82 -0.62 13.90
N LYS A 293 7.15 -0.04 15.06
CA LYS A 293 8.28 -0.48 15.88
C LYS A 293 8.10 -1.90 16.41
N PHE A 294 6.88 -2.26 16.81
CA PHE A 294 6.54 -3.63 17.19
C PHE A 294 6.78 -4.62 16.03
N LEU A 295 6.37 -4.27 14.80
CA LEU A 295 6.68 -5.06 13.60
C LEU A 295 8.19 -5.21 13.40
N GLY A 296 8.93 -4.10 13.48
CA GLY A 296 10.38 -4.07 13.31
C GLY A 296 11.12 -4.95 14.31
N GLY A 297 10.78 -4.85 15.60
CA GLY A 297 11.44 -5.63 16.64
C GLY A 297 11.22 -7.14 16.51
N ASN A 298 10.00 -7.56 16.14
CA ASN A 298 9.68 -8.99 16.02
C ASN A 298 10.21 -9.65 14.74
N LEU A 299 10.37 -8.88 13.65
CA LEU A 299 10.66 -9.43 12.34
C LEU A 299 12.07 -9.13 11.82
N LEU A 300 12.67 -8.01 12.24
CA LEU A 300 14.00 -7.58 11.79
C LEU A 300 15.08 -7.71 12.87
N GLY A 301 14.72 -8.16 14.09
CA GLY A 301 15.67 -8.41 15.17
C GLY A 301 16.34 -7.15 15.73
N LYS A 302 15.58 -6.07 15.86
CA LYS A 302 16.02 -4.81 16.48
C LYS A 302 15.46 -4.64 17.89
#